data_AF-A0A1V9ZQ64-F1
#
_entry.id   AF-A0A1V9ZQ64-F1
#
_cell.length_a   1.000
_cell.length_b   1.000
_cell.length_c   1.000
_cell.angle_alpha   90.00
_cell.angle_beta   90.00
_cell.angle_gamma   90.00
#
_symmetry.space_group_name_H-M   'P 1'
#
loop_
_entity.id
_entity.type
_entity.pdbx_description
1 polymer ?
#
loop_
_entity_poly.entity_id
_entity_poly.type
_entity_poly.pdbx_seq_one_letter_code
_entity_poly.pdbx_strand_id
1 'polypeptide(L)'
;MAMWWHMAVVATSIVALSYVLYKATAEPLHVQQKRKALELLEQVQGIVDTIRVKLDALEEDVKQFLQSQNEQEDQQDDETPLNSYYHFDSTGKKLKTKWDSFDVDAELERLDDEQNTSSSTSPKKKNTFTKSQLEQRAGGLEFEFEAVLGYLDSSIRGDDDVRIVRKQIVGAINDIHLKRIDNLRTKLNTE
;
A
#
# COMPACT_ATOMS: atom_id res chain seq x y z
N MET A 1 -55.28 37.35 40.65
CA MET A 1 -54.68 37.43 39.29
C MET A 1 -53.19 37.84 39.37
N ALA A 2 -52.33 37.08 40.07
CA ALA A 2 -50.90 37.42 40.20
C ALA A 2 -49.94 36.28 39.82
N MET A 3 -50.45 35.06 39.57
CA MET A 3 -49.61 33.89 39.28
C MET A 3 -48.93 33.93 37.90
N TRP A 4 -49.50 34.61 36.90
CA TRP A 4 -48.94 34.61 35.55
C TRP A 4 -47.61 35.39 35.45
N TRP A 5 -47.47 36.49 36.20
CA TRP A 5 -46.22 37.26 36.24
C TRP A 5 -45.06 36.47 36.84
N HIS A 6 -45.31 35.63 37.85
CA HIS A 6 -44.28 34.78 38.44
C HIS A 6 -43.80 33.68 37.49
N MET A 7 -44.70 33.09 36.70
CA MET A 7 -44.33 32.07 35.70
C MET A 7 -43.46 32.67 34.58
N ALA A 8 -43.75 33.90 34.15
CA ALA A 8 -42.94 34.60 33.15
C ALA A 8 -41.52 34.90 33.66
N VAL A 9 -41.37 35.34 34.91
CA VAL A 9 -40.06 35.63 35.53
C VAL A 9 -39.24 34.35 35.76
N VAL A 10 -39.88 33.24 36.13
CA VAL A 10 -39.18 31.96 36.28
C VAL A 10 -38.70 31.44 34.93
N ALA A 11 -39.53 31.52 33.88
CA ALA A 11 -39.15 31.09 32.54
C ALA A 11 -37.95 31.90 31.99
N THR A 12 -37.95 33.23 32.15
CA THR A 12 -36.82 34.07 31.70
C THR A 12 -35.56 33.81 32.51
N SER A 13 -35.68 33.54 33.82
CA SER A 13 -34.53 33.18 34.66
C SER A 13 -33.93 31.83 34.26
N ILE A 14 -34.75 30.84 33.90
CA ILE A 14 -34.26 29.52 33.43
C ILE A 14 -33.54 29.66 32.10
N VAL A 15 -34.08 30.45 31.17
CA VAL A 15 -33.46 30.71 29.85
C VAL A 15 -32.14 31.49 30.01
N ALA A 16 -32.09 32.47 30.92
CA ALA A 16 -30.87 33.21 31.20
C ALA A 16 -29.80 32.31 31.84
N LEU A 17 -30.19 31.47 32.80
CA LEU A 17 -29.28 30.49 33.42
C LEU A 17 -28.77 29.46 32.41
N SER A 18 -29.63 28.92 31.56
CA SER A 18 -29.22 27.96 30.53
C SER A 18 -28.28 28.58 29.50
N TYR A 19 -28.51 29.84 29.11
CA TYR A 19 -27.62 30.57 28.21
C TYR A 19 -26.24 30.84 28.83
N VAL A 20 -26.19 31.24 30.11
CA VAL A 20 -24.93 31.46 30.83
C VAL A 20 -24.19 30.15 31.04
N LEU A 21 -24.90 29.07 31.39
CA LEU A 21 -24.30 27.74 31.51
C LEU A 21 -23.73 27.29 30.17
N TYR A 22 -24.48 27.47 29.07
CA TYR A 22 -24.02 27.18 27.72
C TYR A 22 -22.78 28.01 27.35
N LYS A 23 -22.75 29.30 27.64
CA LYS A 23 -21.56 30.14 27.38
C LYS A 23 -20.36 29.76 28.24
N ALA A 24 -20.59 29.28 29.47
CA ALA A 24 -19.53 28.83 30.37
C ALA A 24 -18.98 27.45 29.99
N THR A 25 -19.80 26.59 29.39
CA THR A 25 -19.40 25.24 28.93
C THR A 25 -19.04 25.18 27.44
N ALA A 26 -19.40 26.20 26.65
CA ALA A 26 -19.04 26.29 25.25
C ALA A 26 -17.53 26.52 25.11
N GLU A 27 -16.84 25.50 24.59
CA GLU A 27 -15.42 25.60 24.30
C GLU A 27 -15.16 26.76 23.34
N PRO A 28 -14.11 27.55 23.58
CA PRO A 28 -13.83 28.71 22.75
C PRO A 28 -13.46 28.25 21.33
N LEU A 29 -13.83 29.09 20.34
CA LEU A 29 -13.77 28.74 18.91
C LEU A 29 -12.40 28.22 18.45
N HIS A 30 -11.31 28.75 19.02
CA HIS A 30 -9.94 28.33 18.70
C HIS A 30 -9.63 26.90 19.16
N VAL A 31 -10.18 26.45 20.31
CA VAL A 31 -10.02 25.06 20.79
C VAL A 31 -10.73 24.09 19.84
N GLN A 32 -11.93 24.46 19.38
CA GLN A 32 -12.67 23.64 18.41
C GLN A 32 -11.94 23.55 17.07
N GLN A 33 -11.39 24.66 16.57
CA GLN A 33 -10.58 24.68 15.35
C GLN A 33 -9.31 23.82 15.49
N LYS A 34 -8.61 23.94 16.63
CA LYS A 34 -7.45 23.11 16.93
C LYS A 34 -7.80 21.62 16.95
N ARG A 35 -8.88 21.24 17.63
CA ARG A 35 -9.33 19.83 17.66
C ARG A 35 -9.64 19.29 16.28
N LYS A 36 -10.38 20.04 15.47
CA LYS A 36 -10.68 19.65 14.08
C LYS A 36 -9.41 19.51 13.25
N ALA A 37 -8.45 20.43 13.38
CA ALA A 37 -7.18 20.35 12.66
C ALA A 37 -6.35 19.13 13.08
N LEU A 38 -6.34 18.78 14.37
CA LEU A 38 -5.68 17.57 14.87
C LEU A 38 -6.37 16.29 14.40
N GLU A 39 -7.71 16.26 14.39
CA GLU A 39 -8.48 15.14 13.85
C GLU A 39 -8.19 14.92 12.35
N LEU A 40 -8.11 16.00 11.56
CA LEU A 40 -7.71 15.91 10.15
C LEU A 40 -6.28 15.38 9.99
N LEU A 41 -5.35 15.79 10.86
CA LEU A 41 -3.99 15.26 10.84
C LEU A 41 -3.93 13.78 11.19
N GLU A 42 -4.75 13.32 12.14
CA GLU A 42 -4.89 11.90 12.48
C GLU A 42 -5.44 11.09 11.29
N GLN A 43 -6.46 11.62 10.60
CA GLN A 43 -6.98 10.99 9.38
C GLN A 43 -5.91 10.92 8.28
N VAL A 44 -5.15 12.01 8.08
CA VAL A 44 -4.04 12.02 7.12
C VAL A 44 -2.98 10.98 7.51
N GLN A 45 -2.65 10.86 8.79
CA GLN A 45 -1.72 9.84 9.26
C GLN A 45 -2.22 8.43 8.95
N GLY A 46 -3.51 8.13 9.14
CA GLY A 46 -4.10 6.85 8.75
C GLY A 46 -4.02 6.58 7.23
N ILE A 47 -4.17 7.61 6.41
CA ILE A 47 -3.97 7.51 4.95
C ILE A 47 -2.50 7.21 4.65
N VAL A 48 -1.56 7.94 5.26
CA VAL A 48 -0.12 7.71 5.10
C VAL A 48 0.27 6.29 5.49
N ASP A 49 -0.27 5.77 6.59
CA ASP A 49 -0.02 4.38 7.02
C ASP A 49 -0.56 3.37 6.00
N THR A 50 -1.72 3.65 5.40
CA THR A 50 -2.27 2.81 4.32
C THR A 50 -1.36 2.80 3.09
N ILE A 51 -0.89 3.97 2.66
CA ILE A 51 0.04 4.09 1.51
C ILE A 51 1.37 3.39 1.85
N ARG A 52 1.85 3.51 3.09
CA ARG A 52 3.03 2.81 3.57
C ARG A 52 2.89 1.29 3.47
N VAL A 53 1.76 0.72 3.86
CA VAL A 53 1.52 -0.73 3.70
C VAL A 53 1.55 -1.13 2.22
N LYS A 54 1.00 -0.31 1.33
CA LYS A 54 1.11 -0.55 -0.13
C LYS A 54 2.56 -0.48 -0.62
N LEU A 55 3.37 0.42 -0.05
CA LEU A 55 4.80 0.54 -0.34
C LEU A 55 5.58 -0.68 0.14
N ASP A 56 5.33 -1.16 1.37
CA ASP A 56 5.97 -2.36 1.91
C ASP A 56 5.62 -3.60 1.04
N ALA A 57 4.38 -3.72 0.58
CA ALA A 57 3.98 -4.76 -0.38
C ALA A 57 4.70 -4.63 -1.73
N LEU A 58 4.89 -3.40 -2.24
CA LEU A 58 5.67 -3.17 -3.45
C LEU A 58 7.14 -3.55 -3.26
N GLU A 59 7.73 -3.28 -2.10
CA GLU A 59 9.11 -3.69 -1.80
C GLU A 59 9.27 -5.22 -1.84
N GLU A 60 8.28 -5.97 -1.35
CA GLU A 60 8.26 -7.43 -1.43
C GLU A 60 8.12 -7.91 -2.87
N ASP A 61 7.21 -7.31 -3.64
CA ASP A 61 7.00 -7.63 -5.06
C ASP A 61 8.29 -7.40 -5.88
N VAL A 62 8.99 -6.29 -5.63
CA VAL A 62 10.28 -5.96 -6.29
C VAL A 62 11.37 -6.96 -5.90
N LYS A 63 11.46 -7.35 -4.62
CA LYS A 63 12.44 -8.36 -4.16
C LYS A 63 12.20 -9.70 -4.84
N GLN A 64 10.96 -10.15 -4.92
CA GLN A 64 10.60 -11.41 -5.58
C GLN A 64 10.92 -11.37 -7.08
N PHE A 65 10.66 -10.23 -7.74
CA PHE A 65 10.98 -10.03 -9.15
C PHE A 65 12.49 -10.13 -9.39
N LEU A 66 13.32 -9.46 -8.60
CA LEU A 66 14.78 -9.51 -8.72
C LEU A 66 15.35 -10.91 -8.41
N GLN A 67 14.83 -11.58 -7.39
CA GLN A 67 15.22 -12.98 -7.10
C GLN A 67 14.89 -13.91 -8.27
N SER A 68 13.72 -13.73 -8.88
CA SER A 68 13.29 -14.54 -10.04
C SER A 68 14.15 -14.28 -11.29
N GLN A 69 14.73 -13.08 -11.44
CA GLN A 69 15.67 -12.79 -12.53
C GLN A 69 17.02 -13.47 -12.29
N ASN A 70 17.60 -13.37 -11.09
CA ASN A 70 18.86 -14.05 -10.78
C ASN A 70 18.78 -15.57 -10.95
N GLU A 71 17.67 -16.19 -10.51
CA GLU A 71 17.43 -17.63 -10.69
C GLU A 71 17.32 -18.03 -12.18
N GLN A 72 16.90 -17.12 -13.07
CA GLN A 72 16.83 -17.37 -14.51
C GLN A 72 18.19 -17.20 -15.19
N GLU A 73 19.02 -16.28 -14.72
CA GLU A 73 20.40 -16.12 -15.21
C GLU A 73 21.28 -17.32 -14.82
N ASP A 74 21.17 -17.81 -13.57
CA ASP A 74 21.91 -18.99 -13.11
C ASP A 74 21.47 -20.30 -13.81
N GLN A 75 20.26 -20.35 -14.37
CA GLN A 75 19.74 -21.51 -15.13
C GLN A 75 19.98 -21.42 -16.64
N GLN A 76 20.46 -20.28 -17.17
CA GLN A 76 20.70 -20.10 -18.60
C GLN A 76 22.05 -20.63 -19.08
N ASP A 77 22.99 -20.93 -18.17
CA ASP A 77 24.31 -21.48 -18.51
C ASP A 77 24.29 -23.00 -18.73
N ASP A 78 23.22 -23.71 -18.33
CA ASP A 78 23.03 -25.14 -18.62
C ASP A 78 21.82 -25.37 -19.57
N GLU A 79 22.12 -25.75 -20.81
CA GLU A 79 21.22 -26.27 -21.87
C GLU A 79 20.67 -25.28 -22.93
N THR A 80 21.46 -25.16 -24.01
CA THR A 80 21.03 -25.12 -25.43
C THR A 80 19.94 -24.12 -25.85
N PRO A 81 20.31 -22.96 -26.43
CA PRO A 81 19.36 -22.03 -27.01
C PRO A 81 19.11 -22.37 -28.49
N LEU A 82 18.16 -23.27 -28.74
CA LEU A 82 17.35 -23.20 -29.96
C LEU A 82 16.04 -23.93 -29.70
N ASN A 83 14.94 -23.18 -29.81
CA ASN A 83 13.55 -23.64 -29.72
C ASN A 83 13.39 -25.02 -30.38
N SER A 84 13.50 -26.09 -29.58
CA SER A 84 13.62 -27.49 -30.04
C SER A 84 12.25 -28.08 -30.35
N TYR A 85 11.34 -27.28 -30.88
CA TYR A 85 10.06 -27.75 -31.35
C TYR A 85 10.26 -28.38 -32.73
N TYR A 86 10.63 -29.66 -32.72
CA TYR A 86 10.86 -30.51 -33.91
C TYR A 86 11.97 -30.03 -34.85
N HIS A 87 13.23 -30.19 -34.42
CA HIS A 87 14.39 -30.07 -35.30
C HIS A 87 15.14 -31.40 -35.41
N PHE A 88 15.30 -31.87 -36.64
CA PHE A 88 16.28 -32.90 -37.00
C PHE A 88 17.57 -32.21 -37.38
N ASP A 89 18.72 -32.74 -36.93
CA ASP A 89 19.99 -32.28 -37.47
C ASP A 89 20.10 -32.66 -38.96
N SER A 90 20.99 -31.99 -39.70
CA SER A 90 21.20 -32.29 -41.13
C SER A 90 21.73 -33.71 -41.38
N THR A 91 22.06 -34.46 -40.32
CA THR A 91 22.46 -35.87 -40.36
C THR A 91 21.31 -36.84 -40.07
N GLY A 92 20.08 -36.34 -39.90
CA GLY A 92 18.87 -37.14 -39.71
C GLY A 92 18.71 -37.69 -38.29
N LYS A 93 19.49 -37.21 -37.32
CA LYS A 93 19.35 -37.57 -35.91
C LYS A 93 18.46 -36.56 -35.21
N LYS A 94 17.47 -37.09 -34.48
CA LYS A 94 16.51 -36.31 -33.71
C LYS A 94 17.23 -35.69 -32.52
N LEU A 95 17.20 -34.36 -32.41
CA LEU A 95 17.65 -33.68 -31.20
C LEU A 95 16.72 -34.08 -30.06
N LYS A 96 17.27 -34.37 -28.88
CA LYS A 96 16.46 -34.72 -27.70
C LYS A 96 15.54 -33.54 -27.39
N THR A 97 14.25 -33.81 -27.36
CA THR A 97 13.24 -32.81 -26.99
C THR A 97 12.85 -32.98 -25.53
N LYS A 98 12.28 -31.92 -24.93
CA LYS A 98 11.75 -31.96 -23.56
C LYS A 98 10.73 -33.09 -23.31
N TRP A 99 10.08 -33.56 -24.38
CA TRP A 99 9.12 -34.65 -24.36
C TRP A 99 9.77 -36.04 -24.44
N ASP A 100 11.02 -36.15 -24.92
CA ASP A 100 11.73 -37.42 -24.99
C ASP A 100 12.30 -37.85 -23.62
N SER A 101 12.42 -36.92 -22.66
CA SER A 101 12.87 -37.17 -21.28
C SER A 101 11.73 -37.16 -20.26
N PHE A 102 10.48 -36.92 -20.68
CA PHE A 102 9.33 -36.85 -19.79
C PHE A 102 8.81 -38.26 -19.51
N ASP A 103 8.95 -38.70 -18.26
CA ASP A 103 8.44 -40.00 -17.80
C ASP A 103 6.99 -39.83 -17.33
N VAL A 104 6.07 -40.21 -18.22
CA VAL A 104 4.63 -40.10 -17.99
C VAL A 104 4.19 -40.96 -16.80
N ASP A 105 4.83 -42.11 -16.60
CA ASP A 105 4.44 -43.06 -15.56
C ASP A 105 4.84 -42.53 -14.18
N ALA A 106 6.02 -41.92 -14.06
CA ALA A 106 6.48 -41.27 -12.83
C ALA A 106 5.63 -40.04 -12.46
N GLU A 107 5.18 -39.26 -13.44
CA GLU A 107 4.29 -38.11 -13.21
C GLU A 107 2.86 -38.53 -12.86
N LEU A 108 2.36 -39.64 -13.41
CA LEU A 108 1.08 -40.22 -13.00
C LEU A 108 1.13 -40.73 -11.55
N GLU A 109 2.21 -41.42 -11.17
CA GLU A 109 2.41 -41.90 -9.80
C GLU A 109 2.50 -40.72 -8.82
N ARG A 110 3.21 -39.65 -9.19
CA ARG A 110 3.25 -38.40 -8.43
C ARG A 110 1.87 -37.76 -8.27
N LEU A 111 1.06 -37.72 -9.33
CA LEU A 111 -0.29 -37.15 -9.28
C LEU A 111 -1.25 -37.98 -8.41
N ASP A 112 -1.14 -39.30 -8.44
CA ASP A 112 -1.91 -40.21 -7.58
C ASP A 112 -1.51 -40.06 -6.10
N ASP A 113 -0.22 -39.86 -5.82
CA ASP A 113 0.30 -39.59 -4.48
C ASP A 113 -0.12 -38.21 -3.96
N GLU A 114 -0.10 -37.16 -4.80
CA GLU A 114 -0.59 -35.82 -4.45
C GLU A 114 -2.11 -35.80 -4.22
N GLN A 115 -2.87 -36.61 -4.98
CA GLN A 115 -4.33 -36.75 -4.83
C GLN A 115 -4.73 -37.49 -3.55
N ASN A 116 -3.92 -38.44 -3.09
CA ASN A 116 -4.15 -39.15 -1.83
C ASN A 116 -3.68 -38.38 -0.58
N THR A 117 -2.80 -37.38 -0.73
CA THR A 117 -2.18 -36.68 0.41
C THR A 117 -2.63 -35.23 0.65
N SER A 118 -3.45 -34.62 -0.21
CA SER A 118 -3.83 -33.21 0.01
C SER A 118 -5.22 -32.81 -0.47
N SER A 119 -6.15 -32.69 0.48
CA SER A 119 -7.21 -31.70 0.41
C SER A 119 -6.58 -30.29 0.27
N SER A 120 -6.81 -29.67 -0.88
CA SER A 120 -6.65 -28.23 -1.19
C SER A 120 -5.26 -27.62 -1.00
N THR A 121 -4.37 -27.76 -1.98
CA THR A 121 -3.45 -26.66 -2.32
C THR A 121 -3.35 -26.55 -3.83
N SER A 122 -4.20 -25.71 -4.42
CA SER A 122 -4.03 -25.27 -5.81
C SER A 122 -2.64 -24.61 -5.95
N PRO A 123 -1.92 -24.84 -7.06
CA PRO A 123 -0.63 -24.22 -7.27
C PRO A 123 -0.83 -22.70 -7.29
N LYS A 124 -0.29 -22.01 -6.28
CA LYS A 124 -0.25 -20.55 -6.24
C LYS A 124 0.51 -20.10 -7.48
N LYS A 125 -0.20 -19.61 -8.49
CA LYS A 125 0.40 -18.89 -9.61
C LYS A 125 1.24 -17.77 -8.98
N LYS A 126 2.58 -17.90 -9.03
CA LYS A 126 3.48 -16.81 -8.68
C LYS A 126 3.07 -15.65 -9.59
N ASN A 127 2.50 -14.61 -9.00
CA ASN A 127 1.98 -13.48 -9.74
C ASN A 127 3.20 -12.66 -10.16
N THR A 128 3.88 -13.07 -11.22
CA THR A 128 5.12 -12.44 -11.67
C THR A 128 4.76 -11.08 -12.27
N PHE A 129 4.87 -10.03 -11.47
CA PHE A 129 4.70 -8.67 -11.96
C PHE A 129 5.79 -8.36 -12.98
N THR A 130 5.43 -7.69 -14.07
CA THR A 130 6.43 -7.21 -15.02
C THR A 130 7.13 -5.96 -14.47
N LYS A 131 8.38 -5.69 -14.90
CA LYS A 131 9.13 -4.48 -14.51
C LYS A 131 8.31 -3.20 -14.70
N SER A 132 7.64 -3.06 -15.85
CA SER A 132 6.77 -1.92 -16.16
C SER A 132 5.58 -1.78 -15.19
N GLN A 133 4.99 -2.89 -14.72
CA GLN A 133 3.93 -2.85 -13.70
C GLN A 133 4.45 -2.37 -12.35
N LEU A 134 5.65 -2.80 -11.95
CA LEU A 134 6.29 -2.38 -10.70
C LEU A 134 6.66 -0.89 -10.73
N GLU A 135 7.19 -0.42 -11.86
CA GLU A 135 7.50 1.00 -12.07
C GLU A 135 6.24 1.88 -12.05
N GLN A 136 5.17 1.42 -12.73
CA GLN A 136 3.89 2.12 -12.72
C GLN A 136 3.32 2.21 -11.30
N ARG A 137 3.39 1.11 -10.53
CA ARG A 137 2.91 1.07 -9.15
C ARG A 137 3.76 1.96 -8.23
N ALA A 138 5.08 2.00 -8.43
CA ALA A 138 5.97 2.93 -7.73
C ALA A 138 5.59 4.40 -7.99
N GLY A 139 5.30 4.75 -9.25
CA GLY A 139 4.83 6.10 -9.60
C GLY A 139 3.43 6.44 -9.09
N GLY A 140 2.54 5.45 -9.03
CA GLY A 140 1.25 5.63 -8.36
C GLY A 140 1.39 5.99 -6.89
N LEU A 141 2.29 5.30 -6.16
CA LEU A 141 2.53 5.58 -4.74
C LEU A 141 3.22 6.92 -4.50
N GLU A 142 4.16 7.31 -5.36
CA GLU A 142 4.77 8.64 -5.33
C GLU A 142 3.71 9.73 -5.47
N PHE A 143 2.81 9.59 -6.46
CA PHE A 143 1.70 10.52 -6.65
C PHE A 143 0.75 10.55 -5.45
N GLU A 144 0.43 9.41 -4.83
CA GLU A 144 -0.39 9.36 -3.61
C GLU A 144 0.28 10.13 -2.46
N PHE A 145 1.60 9.99 -2.26
CA PHE A 145 2.34 10.75 -1.24
C PHE A 145 2.39 12.25 -1.53
N GLU A 146 2.63 12.64 -2.78
CA GLU A 146 2.62 14.06 -3.20
C GLU A 146 1.23 14.68 -3.04
N ALA A 147 0.16 13.94 -3.32
CA ALA A 147 -1.20 14.39 -3.07
C ALA A 147 -1.47 14.63 -1.58
N VAL A 148 -0.96 13.77 -0.70
CA VAL A 148 -1.02 13.97 0.76
C VAL A 148 -0.26 15.23 1.17
N LEU A 149 0.94 15.46 0.64
CA LEU A 149 1.71 16.67 0.92
C LEU A 149 0.97 17.93 0.46
N GLY A 150 0.40 17.92 -0.74
CA GLY A 150 -0.42 19.02 -1.26
C GLY A 150 -1.66 19.30 -0.41
N TYR A 151 -2.31 18.25 0.10
CA TYR A 151 -3.44 18.39 1.03
C TYR A 151 -3.00 18.98 2.38
N LEU A 152 -1.89 18.50 2.95
CA LEU A 152 -1.35 19.01 4.21
C LEU A 152 -0.99 20.51 4.14
N ASP A 153 -0.43 20.97 3.02
CA ASP A 153 -0.05 22.37 2.83
C ASP A 153 -1.27 23.29 2.62
N SER A 154 -2.24 22.85 1.84
CA SER A 154 -3.42 23.65 1.47
C SER A 154 -4.52 23.66 2.53
N SER A 155 -4.83 22.50 3.13
CA SER A 155 -6.02 22.32 3.96
C SER A 155 -5.78 22.56 5.45
N ILE A 156 -4.59 22.21 5.96
CA ILE A 156 -4.32 22.18 7.40
C ILE A 156 -3.47 23.37 7.80
N ARG A 157 -4.08 24.36 8.45
CA ARG A 157 -3.43 25.49 9.12
C ARG A 157 -3.87 25.56 10.58
N GLY A 158 -3.00 26.00 11.47
CA GLY A 158 -3.33 26.11 12.88
C GLY A 158 -2.14 26.52 13.74
N ASP A 159 -2.34 26.37 15.06
CA ASP A 159 -1.38 26.69 16.10
C ASP A 159 -0.10 25.83 16.01
N ASP A 160 0.87 26.16 16.87
CA ASP A 160 2.19 25.53 16.90
C ASP A 160 2.13 23.99 16.99
N ASP A 161 1.22 23.40 17.76
CA ASP A 161 1.08 21.95 17.87
C ASP A 161 0.68 21.29 16.55
N VAL A 162 -0.29 21.88 15.84
CA VAL A 162 -0.74 21.42 14.52
C VAL A 162 0.41 21.54 13.51
N ARG A 163 1.18 22.64 13.58
CA ARG A 163 2.36 22.85 12.75
C ARG A 163 3.44 21.81 13.02
N ILE A 164 3.68 21.44 14.27
CA ILE A 164 4.68 20.43 14.66
C ILE A 164 4.29 19.06 14.08
N VAL A 165 3.06 18.60 14.30
CA VAL A 165 2.60 17.30 13.80
C VAL A 165 2.62 17.28 12.27
N ARG A 166 2.12 18.33 11.62
CA ARG A 166 2.19 18.46 10.15
C ARG A 166 3.62 18.35 9.64
N LYS A 167 4.57 19.04 10.28
CA LYS A 167 5.99 19.00 9.90
C LYS A 167 6.60 17.61 10.10
N GLN A 168 6.22 16.89 11.16
CA GLN A 168 6.65 15.51 11.38
C GLN A 168 6.18 14.58 10.26
N ILE A 169 4.89 14.68 9.87
CA ILE A 169 4.33 13.88 8.77
C ILE A 169 5.03 14.22 7.45
N VAL A 170 5.16 15.52 7.12
CA VAL A 170 5.85 15.97 5.90
C VAL A 170 7.30 15.49 5.87
N GLY A 171 8.02 15.58 7.00
CA GLY A 171 9.39 15.08 7.11
C GLY A 171 9.46 13.57 6.89
N ALA A 172 8.57 12.79 7.49
CA ALA A 172 8.53 11.34 7.29
C ALA A 172 8.25 10.97 5.82
N ILE A 173 7.33 11.66 5.15
CA ILE A 173 7.03 11.42 3.72
C ILE A 173 8.26 11.72 2.86
N ASN A 174 8.82 12.93 2.96
CA ASN A 174 9.93 13.37 2.12
C ASN A 174 11.23 12.61 2.38
N ASP A 175 11.58 12.41 3.66
CA ASP A 175 12.88 11.86 4.01
C ASP A 175 12.93 10.34 4.05
N ILE A 176 11.78 9.69 4.22
CA ILE A 176 11.72 8.23 4.38
C ILE A 176 10.98 7.60 3.20
N HIS A 177 9.72 7.97 2.97
CA HIS A 177 8.87 7.24 2.03
C HIS A 177 9.23 7.53 0.57
N LEU A 178 9.39 8.80 0.18
CA LEU A 178 9.77 9.15 -1.20
C LEU A 178 11.17 8.63 -1.55
N LYS A 179 12.15 8.79 -0.64
CA LYS A 179 13.50 8.22 -0.85
C LYS A 179 13.49 6.70 -1.00
N ARG A 180 12.60 5.98 -0.30
CA ARG A 180 12.44 4.53 -0.49
C ARG A 180 11.92 4.20 -1.88
N ILE A 181 10.93 4.93 -2.38
CA ILE A 181 10.41 4.76 -3.74
C ILE A 181 11.50 5.02 -4.77
N ASP A 182 12.28 6.09 -4.61
CA ASP A 182 13.41 6.40 -5.49
C ASP A 182 14.43 5.26 -5.52
N ASN A 183 14.81 4.73 -4.35
CA ASN A 183 15.71 3.59 -4.24
C ASN A 183 15.15 2.34 -4.93
N LEU A 184 13.84 2.07 -4.84
CA LEU A 184 13.21 0.95 -5.54
C LEU A 184 13.27 1.13 -7.06
N ARG A 185 13.02 2.34 -7.55
CA ARG A 185 13.16 2.65 -8.97
C ARG A 185 14.59 2.51 -9.46
N THR A 186 15.58 2.95 -8.68
CA THR A 186 16.99 2.74 -9.01
C THR A 186 17.30 1.26 -9.12
N LYS A 187 16.84 0.43 -8.18
CA LYS A 187 17.03 -1.04 -8.24
C LYS A 187 16.40 -1.67 -9.48
N LEU A 188 15.21 -1.22 -9.88
CA LEU A 188 14.57 -1.72 -11.10
C LEU A 188 15.31 -1.28 -12.37
N ASN A 189 15.98 -0.13 -12.36
CA ASN A 189 16.67 0.45 -13.52
C ASN A 189 18.16 0.10 -13.66
N THR A 190 18.81 -0.45 -12.63
CA THR A 190 20.27 -0.72 -12.64
C THR A 190 20.61 -2.05 -13.32
N GLU A 191 19.66 -2.66 -14.01
CA GLU A 191 19.77 -3.88 -14.84
C GLU A 191 19.05 -3.65 -16.18
#